data_AF-A0A2G0Q2Q9-F1
#
_entry.id   AF-A0A2G0Q2Q9-F1
#
_cell.length_a   1.000
_cell.length_b   1.000
_cell.length_c   1.000
_cell.angle_alpha   90.00
_cell.angle_beta   90.00
_cell.angle_gamma   90.00
#
_symmetry.space_group_name_H-M   'P 1'
#
loop_
_entity.id
_entity.type
_entity.pdbx_description
1 polymer ?
#
loop_
_entity_poly.entity_id
_entity_poly.type
_entity_poly.pdbx_seq_one_letter_code
_entity_poly.pdbx_strand_id
1 'polypeptide(L)'
;MHSGLCGLPHILLGLMVGWCAALAGAILQPIARNPLADSGLFGISQGAMTMIIILLAFIPSTPKMLIVLAALTGGLIVALFLTLLVGNNRASGLVILLMGIAVSSVLSSVSSFLILYLPTELSLNLAGWMDRCFRPAGQLLHIASFMPLFLLSIIGILITGPALNRYELGNELALSLGSLSNILVRC
;
A
#
# COMPACT_ATOMS: atom_id res chain seq x y z
N MET A 1 26.56 -27.25 -13.98
CA MET A 1 26.31 -26.77 -12.60
C MET A 1 26.25 -25.23 -12.58
N HIS A 2 25.18 -24.61 -13.09
CA HIS A 2 25.02 -23.14 -13.08
C HIS A 2 23.57 -22.65 -12.84
N SER A 3 22.69 -23.54 -12.35
CA SER A 3 21.25 -23.28 -12.16
C SER A 3 20.87 -22.66 -10.81
N GLY A 4 21.84 -22.33 -9.94
CA GLY A 4 21.56 -21.86 -8.56
C GLY A 4 21.29 -20.37 -8.39
N LEU A 5 21.74 -19.50 -9.31
CA LEU A 5 21.70 -18.04 -9.09
C LEU A 5 20.44 -17.35 -9.59
N CYS A 6 19.58 -18.02 -10.37
CA CYS A 6 18.38 -17.40 -10.94
C CYS A 6 17.28 -17.16 -9.89
N GLY A 7 17.24 -17.94 -8.80
CA GLY A 7 16.23 -17.82 -7.73
C GLY A 7 16.54 -16.78 -6.66
N LEU A 8 17.81 -16.48 -6.41
CA LEU A 8 18.29 -15.54 -5.37
C LEU A 8 17.65 -14.14 -5.44
N PRO A 9 17.60 -13.46 -6.60
CA PRO A 9 16.93 -12.15 -6.68
C PRO A 9 15.43 -12.23 -6.41
N HIS A 10 14.77 -13.33 -6.76
CA HIS A 10 13.33 -13.50 -6.61
C HIS A 10 12.93 -13.73 -5.16
N ILE A 11 13.70 -14.54 -4.43
CA ILE A 11 13.47 -14.76 -2.99
C ILE A 11 13.63 -13.45 -2.23
N LEU A 12 14.64 -12.65 -2.58
CA LEU A 12 14.87 -11.35 -1.97
C LEU A 12 13.72 -10.36 -2.25
N LEU A 13 13.24 -10.29 -3.49
CA LEU A 13 12.06 -9.49 -3.84
C LEU A 13 10.81 -9.93 -3.07
N GLY A 14 10.56 -11.24 -2.98
CA GLY A 14 9.45 -11.80 -2.21
C GLY A 14 9.53 -11.43 -0.72
N LEU A 15 10.72 -11.52 -0.13
CA LEU A 15 10.96 -11.10 1.26
C LEU A 15 10.73 -9.60 1.45
N MET A 16 11.22 -8.75 0.54
CA MET A 16 11.02 -7.30 0.62
C MET A 16 9.54 -6.91 0.53
N VAL A 17 8.81 -7.49 -0.43
CA VAL A 17 7.38 -7.23 -0.59
C VAL A 17 6.60 -7.75 0.62
N GLY A 18 6.91 -8.97 1.09
CA GLY A 18 6.30 -9.55 2.29
C GLY A 18 6.54 -8.72 3.54
N TRP A 19 7.76 -8.20 3.73
CA TRP A 19 8.10 -7.30 4.83
C TRP A 19 7.28 -6.00 4.78
N CYS A 20 7.21 -5.36 3.61
CA CYS A 20 6.41 -4.15 3.45
C CYS A 20 4.92 -4.40 3.71
N ALA A 21 4.38 -5.53 3.24
CA ALA A 21 2.99 -5.91 3.49
C ALA A 21 2.72 -6.17 4.98
N ALA A 22 3.61 -6.90 5.65
CA ALA A 22 3.53 -7.16 7.09
C ALA A 22 3.59 -5.86 7.90
N LEU A 23 4.49 -4.94 7.54
CA LEU A 23 4.57 -3.62 8.18
C LEU A 23 3.31 -2.80 7.98
N ALA A 24 2.78 -2.74 6.75
CA ALA A 24 1.56 -1.99 6.47
C ALA A 24 0.35 -2.56 7.24
N GLY A 25 0.23 -3.89 7.32
CA GLY A 25 -0.78 -4.56 8.15
C GLY A 25 -0.63 -4.24 9.63
N ALA A 26 0.59 -4.35 10.17
CA ALA A 26 0.87 -4.01 11.58
C ALA A 26 0.54 -2.56 11.92
N ILE A 27 0.74 -1.63 10.99
CA ILE A 27 0.39 -0.20 11.16
C ILE A 27 -1.13 0.00 11.15
N LEU A 28 -1.83 -0.67 10.23
CA LEU A 28 -3.25 -0.44 10.00
C LEU A 28 -4.16 -1.16 11.00
N GLN A 29 -3.76 -2.32 11.52
CA GLN A 29 -4.57 -3.10 12.46
C GLN A 29 -4.94 -2.32 13.75
N PRO A 30 -4.01 -1.63 14.44
CA PRO A 30 -4.34 -0.82 15.61
C PRO A 30 -5.18 0.42 15.28
N ILE A 31 -4.91 1.06 14.13
CA ILE A 31 -5.66 2.24 13.66
C ILE A 31 -7.11 1.88 13.35
N ALA A 32 -7.30 0.77 12.63
CA ALA A 32 -8.61 0.23 12.29
C ALA A 32 -9.30 -0.46 13.48
N ARG A 33 -8.57 -0.70 14.59
CA ARG A 33 -9.01 -1.53 15.72
C ARG A 33 -9.66 -2.84 15.24
N ASN A 34 -9.07 -3.43 14.19
CA ASN A 34 -9.61 -4.59 13.52
C ASN A 34 -8.45 -5.53 13.12
N PRO A 35 -8.34 -6.73 13.71
CA PRO A 35 -7.26 -7.66 13.42
C PRO A 35 -7.33 -8.22 11.99
N LEU A 36 -8.45 -8.04 11.28
CA LEU A 36 -8.62 -8.42 9.88
C LEU A 36 -8.26 -7.28 8.90
N ALA A 37 -7.86 -6.11 9.41
CA ALA A 37 -7.45 -5.01 8.54
C ALA A 37 -6.12 -5.35 7.86
N ASP A 38 -6.10 -5.20 6.53
CA ASP A 38 -4.93 -5.34 5.68
C ASP A 38 -4.79 -4.09 4.80
N SER A 39 -3.56 -3.79 4.42
CA SER A 39 -3.21 -2.66 3.55
C SER A 39 -3.88 -2.70 2.18
N GLY A 40 -4.21 -3.89 1.67
CA GLY A 40 -4.96 -4.05 0.43
C GLY A 40 -6.43 -3.64 0.53
N LEU A 41 -7.01 -3.61 1.73
CA LEU A 41 -8.45 -3.36 1.93
C LEU A 41 -8.83 -1.88 1.86
N PHE A 42 -7.86 -0.97 1.98
CA PHE A 42 -8.07 0.48 1.95
C PHE A 42 -8.08 1.07 0.53
N GLY A 43 -8.04 0.24 -0.52
CA GLY A 43 -8.11 0.71 -1.91
C GLY A 43 -6.88 1.46 -2.42
N ILE A 44 -5.86 1.66 -1.58
CA ILE A 44 -4.61 2.33 -1.94
C ILE A 44 -3.93 1.62 -3.11
N SER A 45 -3.90 0.27 -3.10
CA SER A 45 -3.34 -0.52 -4.20
C SER A 45 -4.13 -0.37 -5.50
N GLN A 46 -5.47 -0.31 -5.41
CA GLN A 46 -6.31 -0.07 -6.60
C GLN A 46 -6.17 1.37 -7.11
N GLY A 47 -5.94 2.33 -6.21
CA GLY A 47 -5.56 3.72 -6.53
C GLY A 47 -4.25 3.81 -7.30
N ALA A 48 -3.24 3.09 -6.83
CA ALA A 48 -1.97 3.00 -7.53
C ALA A 48 -2.14 2.41 -8.94
N MET A 49 -2.87 1.29 -9.07
CA MET A 49 -3.07 0.63 -10.36
C MET A 49 -3.89 1.48 -11.34
N THR A 50 -5.00 2.08 -10.90
CA THR A 50 -5.79 3.00 -11.74
C THR A 50 -4.94 4.14 -12.29
N MET A 51 -4.12 4.78 -11.45
CA MET A 51 -3.25 5.88 -11.87
C MET A 51 -2.16 5.43 -12.85
N ILE A 52 -1.60 4.23 -12.67
CA ILE A 52 -0.67 3.63 -13.64
C ILE A 52 -1.36 3.43 -14.99
N ILE A 53 -2.58 2.85 -15.00
CA ILE A 53 -3.32 2.60 -16.24
C ILE A 53 -3.63 3.93 -16.95
N ILE A 54 -4.06 4.96 -16.20
CA ILE A 54 -4.27 6.31 -16.73
C ILE A 54 -2.97 6.84 -17.35
N LEU A 55 -1.85 6.78 -16.64
CA LEU A 55 -0.56 7.26 -17.14
C LEU A 55 -0.17 6.56 -18.46
N LEU A 56 -0.28 5.23 -18.51
CA LEU A 56 0.08 4.45 -19.70
C LEU A 56 -0.91 4.65 -20.86
N ALA A 57 -2.16 4.99 -20.56
CA ALA A 57 -3.16 5.35 -21.57
C ALA A 57 -2.75 6.63 -22.33
N PHE A 58 -2.22 7.63 -21.61
CA PHE A 58 -1.76 8.89 -22.20
C PHE A 58 -0.33 8.80 -22.76
N ILE A 59 0.57 8.12 -22.06
CA ILE A 59 2.00 8.08 -22.38
C ILE A 59 2.50 6.62 -22.23
N PRO A 60 2.35 5.79 -23.27
CA PRO A 60 2.71 4.38 -23.20
C PRO A 60 4.23 4.14 -23.06
N SER A 61 5.07 5.08 -23.53
CA SER A 61 6.54 4.97 -23.48
C SER A 61 7.17 5.61 -22.24
N THR A 62 6.43 5.66 -21.13
CA THR A 62 6.87 6.33 -19.90
C THR A 62 8.03 5.60 -19.22
N PRO A 63 9.08 6.31 -18.73
CA PRO A 63 10.16 5.69 -17.98
C PRO A 63 9.66 5.10 -16.64
N LYS A 64 10.30 4.02 -16.20
CA LYS A 64 9.91 3.24 -15.01
C LYS A 64 9.76 4.08 -13.74
N MET A 65 10.59 5.12 -13.56
CA MET A 65 10.51 6.01 -12.40
C MET A 65 9.20 6.81 -12.34
N LEU A 66 8.70 7.24 -13.50
CA LEU A 66 7.40 7.93 -13.59
C LEU A 66 6.23 6.98 -13.28
N ILE A 67 6.35 5.69 -13.62
CA ILE A 67 5.36 4.67 -13.24
C ILE A 67 5.28 4.52 -11.72
N VAL A 68 6.44 4.49 -11.03
CA VAL A 68 6.48 4.44 -9.55
C VAL A 68 5.87 5.69 -8.95
N LEU A 69 6.16 6.87 -9.51
CA LEU A 69 5.60 8.13 -9.02
C LEU A 69 4.08 8.22 -9.27
N ALA A 70 3.58 7.72 -10.40
CA ALA A 70 2.16 7.60 -10.68
C ALA A 70 1.47 6.64 -9.70
N ALA A 71 2.10 5.51 -9.39
CA ALA A 71 1.60 4.58 -8.38
C ALA A 71 1.47 5.23 -7.00
N LEU A 72 2.51 5.97 -6.58
CA LEU A 72 2.52 6.70 -5.30
C LEU A 72 1.44 7.77 -5.25
N THR A 73 1.31 8.58 -6.30
CA THR A 73 0.29 9.64 -6.36
C THR A 73 -1.13 9.08 -6.36
N GLY A 74 -1.39 7.99 -7.11
CA GLY A 74 -2.69 7.31 -7.09
C GLY A 74 -3.05 6.76 -5.71
N GLY A 75 -2.11 6.11 -5.04
CA GLY A 75 -2.30 5.64 -3.67
C GLY A 75 -2.53 6.79 -2.67
N LEU A 76 -1.78 7.88 -2.80
CA LEU A 76 -1.92 9.07 -1.95
C LEU A 76 -3.29 9.73 -2.13
N ILE A 77 -3.78 9.84 -3.37
CA ILE A 77 -5.10 10.40 -3.67
C ILE A 77 -6.18 9.57 -2.98
N VAL A 78 -6.11 8.24 -3.05
CA VAL A 78 -7.09 7.37 -2.36
C VAL A 78 -7.00 7.51 -0.85
N ALA A 79 -5.78 7.53 -0.29
CA ALA A 79 -5.59 7.71 1.15
C ALA A 79 -6.17 9.04 1.66
N LEU A 80 -5.90 10.13 0.93
CA LEU A 80 -6.41 11.46 1.24
C LEU A 80 -7.93 11.52 1.07
N PHE A 81 -8.46 10.93 0.00
CA PHE A 81 -9.90 10.82 -0.24
C PHE A 81 -10.62 10.10 0.90
N LEU A 82 -10.08 8.96 1.36
CA LEU A 82 -10.62 8.24 2.52
C LEU A 82 -10.55 9.07 3.79
N THR A 83 -9.45 9.79 4.01
CA THR A 83 -9.28 10.64 5.20
C THR A 83 -10.31 11.78 5.20
N LEU A 84 -10.57 12.39 4.04
CA LEU A 84 -11.62 13.40 3.89
C LEU A 84 -13.03 12.82 4.09
N LEU A 85 -13.28 11.60 3.61
CA LEU A 85 -14.58 10.92 3.77
C LEU A 85 -14.89 10.58 5.22
N VAL A 86 -13.88 10.13 5.97
CA VAL A 86 -14.00 9.84 7.40
C VAL A 86 -14.19 11.15 8.18
N GLY A 87 -13.51 12.23 7.77
CA GLY A 87 -13.58 13.54 8.39
C GLY A 87 -13.13 13.51 9.86
N ASN A 88 -13.52 14.53 10.63
CA ASN A 88 -13.22 14.61 12.07
C ASN A 88 -14.10 13.68 12.94
N ASN A 89 -14.91 12.83 12.29
CA ASN A 89 -15.85 11.97 12.97
C ASN A 89 -15.11 10.74 13.49
N ARG A 90 -15.39 10.34 14.73
CA ARG A 90 -14.86 9.10 15.33
C ARG A 90 -15.53 7.87 14.72
N ALA A 91 -15.38 7.69 13.41
CA ALA A 91 -15.91 6.54 12.71
C ALA A 91 -15.28 5.28 13.31
N SER A 92 -16.13 4.29 13.64
CA SER A 92 -15.64 2.97 14.03
C SER A 92 -14.73 2.44 12.92
N GLY A 93 -13.60 1.82 13.27
CA GLY A 93 -12.65 1.34 12.26
C GLY A 93 -13.25 0.32 11.29
N LEU A 94 -14.35 -0.34 11.66
CA LEU A 94 -15.15 -1.17 10.75
C LEU A 94 -15.80 -0.36 9.62
N VAL A 95 -16.28 0.86 9.89
CA VAL A 95 -16.87 1.76 8.87
C VAL A 95 -15.79 2.21 7.88
N ILE A 96 -14.60 2.53 8.39
CA ILE A 96 -13.45 2.92 7.56
C ILE A 96 -13.05 1.76 6.64
N LEU A 97 -13.05 0.53 7.17
CA LEU A 97 -12.77 -0.67 6.39
C LEU A 97 -13.80 -0.88 5.27
N LEU A 98 -15.09 -0.78 5.59
CA LEU A 98 -16.17 -0.93 4.59
C LEU A 98 -16.09 0.15 3.49
N MET A 99 -15.76 1.39 3.85
CA MET A 99 -15.51 2.45 2.88
C MET A 99 -14.32 2.11 1.98
N GLY A 100 -13.21 1.60 2.54
CA GLY A 100 -12.06 1.15 1.78
C GLY A 100 -12.40 0.06 0.76
N ILE A 101 -13.20 -0.93 1.17
CA ILE A 101 -13.67 -2.02 0.28
C ILE A 101 -14.56 -1.45 -0.84
N ALA A 102 -15.48 -0.55 -0.52
CA ALA A 102 -16.35 0.09 -1.50
C ALA A 102 -15.54 0.89 -2.53
N VAL A 103 -14.59 1.72 -2.09
CA VAL A 103 -13.68 2.49 -2.96
C VAL A 103 -12.83 1.55 -3.82
N SER A 104 -12.30 0.47 -3.24
CA SER A 104 -11.54 -0.56 -3.96
C SER A 104 -12.34 -1.19 -5.10
N SER A 105 -13.61 -1.50 -4.84
CA SER A 105 -14.51 -2.09 -5.84
C SER A 105 -14.75 -1.11 -7.00
N VAL A 106 -15.06 0.15 -6.70
CA VAL A 106 -15.27 1.19 -7.71
C VAL A 106 -14.01 1.38 -8.56
N LEU A 107 -12.83 1.51 -7.94
CA LEU A 107 -11.58 1.66 -8.68
C LEU A 107 -11.21 0.42 -9.50
N SER A 108 -11.56 -0.78 -9.01
CA SER A 108 -11.37 -2.01 -9.77
C SER A 108 -12.22 -1.99 -11.04
N SER A 109 -13.50 -1.61 -10.94
CA SER A 109 -14.39 -1.48 -12.10
C SER A 109 -13.88 -0.42 -13.08
N VAL A 110 -13.42 0.74 -12.58
CA VAL A 110 -12.82 1.78 -13.42
C VAL A 110 -11.57 1.28 -14.13
N SER A 111 -10.68 0.54 -13.44
CA SER A 111 -9.48 -0.06 -14.05
C SER A 111 -9.84 -1.01 -15.18
N SER A 112 -10.77 -1.94 -14.93
CA SER A 112 -11.22 -2.91 -15.93
C SER A 112 -11.86 -2.24 -17.13
N PHE A 113 -12.64 -1.18 -16.91
CA PHE A 113 -13.21 -0.38 -17.99
C PHE A 113 -12.13 0.32 -18.82
N LEU A 114 -11.14 0.97 -18.18
CA LEU A 114 -10.05 1.65 -18.88
C LEU A 114 -9.22 0.68 -19.74
N ILE A 115 -8.92 -0.50 -19.22
CA ILE A 115 -8.16 -1.54 -19.93
C ILE A 115 -8.85 -1.95 -21.23
N LEU A 116 -10.19 -1.92 -21.28
CA LEU A 116 -10.96 -2.27 -22.46
C LEU A 116 -10.72 -1.32 -23.64
N TYR A 117 -10.33 -0.06 -23.37
CA TYR A 117 -10.04 0.95 -24.38
C TYR A 117 -8.55 1.02 -24.76
N LEU A 118 -7.69 0.25 -24.08
CA LEU A 118 -6.26 0.20 -24.40
C LEU A 118 -5.97 -0.77 -25.56
N PRO A 119 -4.85 -0.57 -26.29
CA PRO A 119 -4.38 -1.53 -27.29
C PRO A 119 -4.25 -2.94 -26.69
N THR A 120 -4.59 -3.96 -27.48
CA THR A 120 -4.62 -5.39 -27.05
C THR A 120 -3.34 -5.86 -26.36
N GLU A 121 -2.17 -5.43 -26.84
CA GLU A 121 -0.87 -5.77 -26.24
C GLU A 121 -0.69 -5.17 -24.84
N LEU A 122 -1.11 -3.92 -24.65
CA LEU A 122 -1.03 -3.23 -23.35
C LEU A 122 -2.08 -3.75 -22.38
N SER A 123 -3.30 -4.03 -22.87
CA SER A 123 -4.39 -4.52 -22.04
C SER A 123 -4.11 -5.92 -21.48
N LEU A 124 -3.53 -6.83 -22.26
CA LEU A 124 -3.11 -8.15 -21.79
C LEU A 124 -1.99 -8.06 -20.72
N ASN A 125 -1.01 -7.17 -20.93
CA ASN A 125 0.06 -6.96 -19.97
C ASN A 125 -0.46 -6.39 -18.65
N LEU A 126 -1.33 -5.37 -18.71
CA LEU A 126 -1.92 -4.73 -17.53
C LEU A 126 -2.92 -5.64 -16.80
N ALA A 127 -3.70 -6.45 -17.53
CA ALA A 127 -4.58 -7.45 -16.94
C ALA A 127 -3.78 -8.47 -16.11
N GLY A 128 -2.61 -8.89 -16.59
CA GLY A 128 -1.69 -9.74 -15.82
C GLY A 128 -1.13 -9.07 -14.55
N TRP A 129 -1.05 -7.73 -14.53
CA TRP A 129 -0.62 -6.99 -13.33
C TRP A 129 -1.75 -6.89 -12.29
N MET A 130 -3.01 -6.83 -12.73
CA MET A 130 -4.18 -6.83 -11.84
C MET A 130 -4.36 -8.18 -11.13
N ASP A 131 -4.08 -9.28 -11.82
CA ASP A 131 -4.08 -10.63 -11.22
C ASP A 131 -2.94 -10.80 -10.20
N ARG A 132 -2.06 -9.80 -10.08
CA ARG A 132 -0.90 -9.80 -9.18
C ARG A 132 -0.04 -11.04 -9.36
N CYS A 133 -0.01 -11.59 -10.58
CA CYS A 133 0.92 -12.66 -10.91
C CYS A 133 2.34 -12.11 -10.80
N PHE A 134 3.10 -12.63 -9.83
CA PHE A 134 4.51 -12.33 -9.67
C PHE A 134 5.29 -12.92 -10.85
N ARG A 135 5.42 -12.14 -11.92
CA ARG A 135 6.18 -12.55 -13.11
C ARG A 135 7.66 -12.27 -12.86
N PRO A 136 8.55 -13.26 -13.01
CA PRO A 136 9.97 -13.11 -12.75
C PRO A 136 10.59 -12.12 -13.75
N ALA A 137 10.76 -10.86 -13.33
CA ALA A 137 11.59 -9.91 -14.04
C ALA A 137 13.03 -10.08 -13.53
N GLY A 138 13.79 -10.95 -14.17
CA GLY A 138 15.15 -11.35 -13.79
C GLY A 138 16.23 -10.26 -13.92
N GLN A 139 15.94 -8.99 -13.59
CA GLN A 139 16.92 -7.90 -13.63
C GLN A 139 17.24 -7.41 -12.21
N LEU A 140 18.47 -7.68 -11.77
CA LEU A 140 19.07 -7.14 -10.54
C LEU A 140 18.94 -5.61 -10.43
N LEU A 141 18.92 -4.93 -11.58
CA LEU A 141 18.73 -3.48 -11.70
C LEU A 141 17.40 -2.98 -11.08
N HIS A 142 16.35 -3.81 -11.09
CA HIS A 142 15.06 -3.46 -10.51
C HIS A 142 15.11 -3.47 -8.98
N ILE A 143 15.83 -4.44 -8.40
CA ILE A 143 16.02 -4.57 -6.95
C ILE A 143 16.76 -3.34 -6.41
N ALA A 144 17.80 -2.89 -7.11
CA ALA A 144 18.57 -1.70 -6.73
C ALA A 144 17.71 -0.42 -6.71
N SER A 145 16.70 -0.32 -7.58
CA SER A 145 15.78 0.83 -7.60
C SER A 145 14.76 0.80 -6.47
N PHE A 146 14.37 -0.38 -5.99
CA PHE A 146 13.43 -0.54 -4.85
C PHE A 146 14.11 -0.50 -3.47
N MET A 147 15.40 -0.81 -3.41
CA MET A 147 16.21 -0.73 -2.18
C MET A 147 16.06 0.56 -1.37
N PRO A 148 16.12 1.78 -1.94
CA PRO A 148 15.96 3.00 -1.14
C PRO A 148 14.56 3.11 -0.51
N LEU A 149 13.53 2.67 -1.21
CA LEU A 149 12.16 2.65 -0.70
C LEU A 149 11.99 1.62 0.44
N PHE A 150 12.65 0.47 0.29
CA PHE A 150 12.68 -0.57 1.32
C PHE A 150 13.41 -0.09 2.60
N LEU A 151 14.56 0.54 2.46
CA LEU A 151 15.28 1.15 3.59
C LEU A 151 14.42 2.21 4.29
N LEU A 152 13.70 3.02 3.53
CA LEU A 152 12.80 4.03 4.07
C LEU A 152 11.67 3.39 4.91
N SER A 153 11.14 2.25 4.48
CA SER A 153 10.15 1.47 5.24
C SER A 153 10.72 0.95 6.58
N ILE A 154 11.98 0.49 6.58
CA ILE A 154 12.69 0.08 7.81
C ILE A 154 12.87 1.26 8.77
N ILE A 155 13.28 2.42 8.26
CA ILE A 155 13.41 3.65 9.06
C ILE A 155 12.04 4.06 9.61
N GLY A 156 10.99 3.96 8.78
CA GLY A 156 9.61 4.22 9.18
C GLY A 156 9.19 3.39 10.39
N ILE A 157 9.38 2.07 10.36
CA ILE A 157 8.98 1.21 11.49
C ILE A 157 9.80 1.47 12.76
N LEU A 158 11.08 1.82 12.65
CA LEU A 158 11.92 2.20 13.81
C LEU A 158 11.38 3.44 14.52
N ILE A 159 10.80 4.37 13.76
CA ILE A 159 10.21 5.61 14.29
C ILE A 159 8.79 5.37 14.82
N THR A 160 7.96 4.62 14.07
CA THR A 160 6.54 4.42 14.42
C THR A 160 6.29 3.28 15.40
N GLY A 161 7.18 2.29 15.50
CA GLY A 161 7.04 1.12 16.37
C GLY A 161 6.75 1.47 17.84
N PRO A 162 7.51 2.38 18.47
CA PRO A 162 7.23 2.83 19.84
C PRO A 162 5.87 3.53 20.00
N ALA A 163 5.38 4.21 18.95
CA ALA A 163 4.07 4.85 18.96
C ALA A 163 2.93 3.82 18.83
N LEU A 164 3.10 2.82 17.97
CA LEU A 164 2.15 1.70 17.83
C LEU A 164 1.99 0.89 19.12
N ASN A 165 3.09 0.61 19.82
CA ASN A 165 3.05 -0.11 21.09
C ASN A 165 2.18 0.61 22.15
N ARG A 166 2.14 1.96 22.12
CA ARG A 166 1.27 2.76 23.00
C ARG A 166 -0.21 2.69 22.62
N TYR A 167 -0.52 2.47 21.35
CA TYR A 167 -1.90 2.23 20.91
C TYR A 167 -2.41 0.85 21.33
N GLU A 168 -1.54 -0.17 21.34
CA GLU A 168 -1.86 -1.54 21.76
C GLU A 168 -2.00 -1.67 23.29
N LEU A 169 -1.19 -0.95 24.07
CA LEU A 169 -1.28 -0.95 25.54
C LEU A 169 -2.60 -0.36 26.09
N GLY A 170 -3.40 0.30 25.24
CA GLY A 170 -4.65 0.93 25.63
C GLY A 170 -4.45 2.09 26.60
N ASN A 171 -5.48 2.95 26.72
CA ASN A 171 -5.52 4.04 27.71
C ASN A 171 -5.35 3.55 29.17
N GLU A 172 -5.39 2.24 29.41
CA GLU A 172 -5.43 1.60 30.72
C GLU A 172 -4.06 1.63 31.43
N LEU A 173 -2.96 1.52 30.68
CA LEU A 173 -1.60 1.63 31.23
C LEU A 173 -1.11 3.08 31.34
N ALA A 174 -1.66 4.00 30.56
CA ALA A 174 -1.40 5.45 30.71
C ALA A 174 -2.04 6.03 31.98
N LEU A 175 -3.13 5.43 32.46
CA LEU A 175 -3.79 5.78 33.72
C LEU A 175 -3.07 5.19 34.95
N SER A 176 -2.45 4.01 34.83
CA SER A 176 -1.71 3.40 35.95
C SER A 176 -0.29 3.96 36.16
N LEU A 177 0.30 4.59 35.13
CA LEU A 177 1.64 5.18 35.18
C LEU A 177 1.68 6.70 35.46
N GLY A 178 0.53 7.33 35.74
CA GLY A 178 0.51 8.70 36.28
C GLY A 178 1.05 9.80 35.36
N SER A 179 1.11 9.58 34.04
CA SER A 179 1.48 10.65 33.11
C SER A 179 0.22 11.38 32.65
N LEU A 180 0.10 12.65 33.05
CA LEU A 180 -0.94 13.60 32.64
C LEU A 180 -1.09 13.66 31.10
N SER A 181 -1.99 12.86 30.53
CA SER A 181 -2.29 12.83 29.10
C SER A 181 -3.33 13.88 28.69
N ASN A 182 -3.28 15.08 29.27
CA ASN A 182 -4.24 16.15 28.96
C ASN A 182 -3.87 17.00 27.73
N ILE A 183 -3.03 16.53 26.81
CA ILE A 183 -2.56 17.35 25.67
C ILE A 183 -2.71 16.70 24.27
N LEU A 184 -2.90 15.38 24.12
CA LEU A 184 -2.87 14.75 22.77
C LEU A 184 -4.15 14.02 22.32
N VAL A 185 -5.29 14.22 22.99
CA VAL A 185 -6.61 13.75 22.49
C VAL A 185 -7.33 14.84 21.67
N ARG A 186 -6.60 15.86 21.21
CA ARG A 186 -7.16 17.00 20.46
C ARG A 186 -6.74 17.08 18.98
N CYS A 187 -6.18 16.02 18.42
CA CYS A 187 -6.03 15.87 16.97
C CYS A 187 -6.68 14.56 16.53
#